data_AF-A0A8I1R6J0-F1
#
_entry.id   AF-A0A8I1R6J0-F1
#
_cell.length_a   1.000
_cell.length_b   1.000
_cell.length_c   1.000
_cell.angle_alpha   90.00
_cell.angle_beta   90.00
_cell.angle_gamma   90.00
#
_symmetry.space_group_name_H-M   'P 1'
#
loop_
_entity.id
_entity.type
_entity.pdbx_description
1 polymer ?
#
loop_
_entity_poly.entity_id
_entity_poly.type
_entity_poly.pdbx_seq_one_letter_code
_entity_poly.pdbx_strand_id
1 'polypeptide(L)'
;MRIRNHRDFWSGIMFLVLGVLFVIFSQAYQLGTPARMGPGFFPTMLGVLMALLGLLTMWISTAHSNPETRLEGVGWRELFLVLVAIGVFAATLTHLGMVVAITLLIAISAIASHEFSWKETIISIVVLLVLSDLVFVRGLELQFPVWPAFLTQ
;
A
#
# COMPACT_ATOMS: atom_id res chain seq x y z
N MET A 1 27.52 17.22 -7.99
CA MET A 1 26.06 17.01 -8.15
C MET A 1 25.38 17.80 -7.04
N ARG A 2 24.60 18.84 -7.36
CA ARG A 2 23.88 19.65 -6.37
C ARG A 2 22.44 19.14 -6.31
N ILE A 3 22.00 18.65 -5.16
CA ILE A 3 20.63 18.18 -4.96
C ILE A 3 19.74 19.42 -4.93
N ARG A 4 18.79 19.55 -5.86
CA ARG A 4 17.88 20.71 -5.94
C ARG A 4 16.48 20.36 -5.44
N ASN A 5 15.97 19.19 -5.83
CA ASN A 5 14.66 18.70 -5.38
C ASN A 5 14.81 17.71 -4.22
N HIS A 6 14.80 18.23 -2.99
CA HIS A 6 15.04 17.40 -1.80
C HIS A 6 13.91 16.37 -1.61
N ARG A 7 12.67 16.71 -1.96
CA ARG A 7 11.51 15.81 -1.85
C ARG A 7 11.71 14.54 -2.67
N ASP A 8 12.03 14.68 -3.95
CA ASP A 8 12.18 13.53 -4.85
C ASP A 8 13.43 12.70 -4.52
N PHE A 9 14.50 13.37 -4.06
CA PHE A 9 15.70 12.68 -3.64
C PHE A 9 15.45 11.76 -2.44
N TRP A 10 14.77 12.27 -1.40
CA TRP A 10 14.46 11.48 -0.20
C TRP A 10 13.39 10.41 -0.44
N SER A 11 12.38 10.69 -1.27
CA SER A 11 11.43 9.66 -1.73
C SER A 11 12.13 8.55 -2.51
N GLY A 12 13.11 8.90 -3.35
CA GLY A 12 13.91 7.93 -4.07
C GLY A 12 14.79 7.07 -3.16
N ILE A 13 15.39 7.66 -2.12
CA ILE A 13 16.09 6.89 -1.06
C ILE A 13 15.12 5.94 -0.36
N MET A 14 13.92 6.40 0.01
CA MET A 14 12.92 5.57 0.67
C MET A 14 12.53 4.37 -0.20
N PHE A 15 12.25 4.57 -1.49
CA PHE A 15 11.95 3.47 -2.42
C PHE A 15 13.13 2.53 -2.62
N LEU A 16 14.36 3.04 -2.68
CA LEU A 16 15.56 2.23 -2.79
C LEU A 16 15.74 1.34 -1.55
N VAL A 17 15.69 1.92 -0.36
CA VAL A 17 15.85 1.18 0.90
C VAL A 17 14.75 0.14 1.06
N LEU A 18 13.48 0.54 0.89
CA LEU A 18 12.36 -0.38 1.05
C LEU A 18 12.39 -1.50 -0.01
N GLY A 19 12.73 -1.17 -1.25
CA GLY A 19 12.86 -2.15 -2.33
C GLY A 19 13.96 -3.18 -2.07
N VAL A 20 15.14 -2.72 -1.61
CA VAL A 20 16.24 -3.62 -1.20
C VAL A 20 15.82 -4.49 -0.02
N LEU A 21 15.13 -3.95 0.98
CA LEU A 21 14.62 -4.74 2.10
C LEU A 21 13.65 -5.81 1.63
N PHE A 22 12.70 -5.49 0.74
CA PHE A 22 11.79 -6.49 0.18
C PHE A 22 12.54 -7.62 -0.54
N VAL A 23 13.57 -7.30 -1.33
CA VAL A 23 14.40 -8.30 -2.01
C VAL A 23 15.21 -9.17 -1.03
N ILE A 24 15.66 -8.61 0.09
CA ILE A 24 16.39 -9.37 1.11
C ILE A 24 15.44 -10.28 1.88
N PHE A 25 14.33 -9.74 2.39
CA PHE A 25 13.37 -10.53 3.19
C PHE A 25 12.61 -11.56 2.35
N SER A 26 12.40 -11.31 1.05
CA SER A 26 11.76 -12.28 0.17
C SER A 26 12.59 -13.53 -0.09
N GLN A 27 13.91 -13.49 0.15
CA GLN A 27 14.79 -14.67 0.00
C GLN A 27 14.49 -15.78 0.99
N ALA A 28 13.81 -15.48 2.10
CA ALA A 28 13.29 -16.48 3.02
C ALA A 28 12.15 -17.32 2.40
N TYR A 29 11.57 -16.87 1.30
CA TYR A 29 10.45 -17.51 0.62
C TYR A 29 10.88 -18.09 -0.73
N GLN A 30 10.28 -19.21 -1.12
CA GLN A 30 10.55 -19.80 -2.42
C GLN A 30 10.06 -18.87 -3.55
N LEU A 31 10.93 -18.57 -4.50
CA LEU A 31 10.61 -17.79 -5.70
C LEU A 31 9.73 -18.60 -6.68
N GLY A 32 9.93 -19.91 -6.76
CA GLY A 32 9.27 -20.76 -7.77
C GLY A 32 9.76 -20.45 -9.18
N THR A 33 8.89 -20.60 -10.17
CA THR A 33 9.15 -20.24 -11.57
C THR A 33 8.13 -19.20 -12.05
N PRO A 34 8.37 -18.47 -13.15
CA PRO A 34 7.37 -17.53 -13.67
C PRO A 34 6.01 -18.19 -13.99
N ALA A 35 6.02 -19.48 -14.34
CA ALA A 35 4.80 -20.28 -14.58
C ALA A 35 4.16 -20.84 -13.29
N ARG A 36 4.90 -20.88 -12.17
CA ARG A 36 4.43 -21.31 -10.85
C ARG A 36 5.07 -20.43 -9.80
N MET A 37 4.54 -19.21 -9.69
CA MET A 37 5.08 -18.18 -8.81
C MET A 37 4.96 -18.61 -7.35
N GLY A 38 6.10 -18.68 -6.66
CA GLY A 38 6.13 -18.89 -5.22
C GLY A 38 5.85 -17.61 -4.45
N PRO A 39 5.64 -17.68 -3.12
CA PRO A 39 5.32 -16.52 -2.28
C PRO A 39 6.40 -15.43 -2.30
N GLY A 40 7.65 -15.78 -2.61
CA GLY A 40 8.75 -14.82 -2.74
C GLY A 40 8.79 -14.08 -4.07
N PHE A 41 8.07 -14.55 -5.11
CA PHE A 41 8.14 -13.98 -6.46
C PHE A 41 7.68 -12.53 -6.52
N PHE A 42 6.47 -12.27 -6.04
CA PHE A 42 5.86 -10.94 -6.08
C PHE A 42 6.65 -9.91 -5.25
N PRO A 43 7.00 -10.18 -3.97
CA PRO A 43 7.80 -9.24 -3.18
C PRO A 43 9.17 -8.95 -3.80
N THR A 44 9.85 -9.95 -4.37
CA THR A 44 11.15 -9.75 -5.02
C THR A 44 11.03 -8.85 -6.24
N MET A 45 10.08 -9.14 -7.13
CA MET A 45 9.94 -8.36 -8.36
C MET A 45 9.50 -6.93 -8.08
N LEU A 46 8.57 -6.74 -7.14
CA LEU A 46 8.15 -5.41 -6.70
C LEU A 46 9.32 -4.66 -6.05
N GLY A 47 10.12 -5.33 -5.21
CA GLY A 47 11.29 -4.75 -4.56
C GLY A 47 12.37 -4.31 -5.55
N VAL A 48 12.66 -5.11 -6.57
CA VAL A 48 13.57 -4.73 -7.66
C VAL A 48 13.05 -3.51 -8.42
N LEU A 49 11.76 -3.50 -8.79
CA LEU A 49 11.15 -2.37 -9.49
C LEU A 49 11.22 -1.09 -8.65
N MET A 50 10.88 -1.17 -7.36
CA MET A 50 10.99 -0.06 -6.42
C MET A 50 12.42 0.46 -6.29
N ALA A 51 13.41 -0.44 -6.22
CA ALA A 51 14.81 -0.05 -6.14
C ALA A 51 15.30 0.69 -7.39
N LEU A 52 14.91 0.21 -8.58
CA LEU A 52 15.22 0.87 -9.85
C LEU A 52 14.54 2.24 -9.97
N LEU A 53 13.26 2.34 -9.62
CA LEU A 53 12.54 3.62 -9.61
C LEU A 53 13.14 4.59 -8.58
N GLY A 54 13.57 4.10 -7.41
CA GLY A 54 14.28 4.88 -6.41
C GLY A 54 15.58 5.47 -6.93
N LEU A 55 16.42 4.65 -7.59
CA LEU A 55 17.65 5.11 -8.24
C LEU A 55 17.38 6.14 -9.34
N LEU A 56 16.38 5.88 -10.18
CA LEU A 56 16.01 6.77 -11.28
C LEU A 56 15.53 8.13 -10.78
N THR A 57 14.65 8.14 -9.76
CA THR A 57 14.14 9.38 -9.15
C THR A 57 15.23 10.17 -8.44
N MET A 58 16.14 9.50 -7.72
CA MET A 58 17.33 10.14 -7.14
C MET A 58 18.22 10.79 -8.21
N TRP A 59 18.46 10.08 -9.32
CA TRP A 59 19.26 10.60 -10.43
C TRP A 59 18.60 11.83 -11.07
N ILE A 60 17.32 11.73 -11.41
CA ILE A 60 16.56 12.82 -12.02
C ILE A 60 16.48 14.04 -11.09
N SER A 61 16.36 13.84 -9.78
CA SER A 61 16.33 14.94 -8.79
C SER A 61 17.58 15.83 -8.83
N THR A 62 18.73 15.29 -9.22
CA THR A 62 19.99 16.05 -9.36
C THR A 62 20.09 16.87 -10.66
N ALA A 63 19.13 16.75 -11.58
CA ALA A 63 19.12 17.49 -12.83
C ALA A 63 18.94 19.01 -12.60
N HIS A 64 19.64 19.82 -13.40
CA HIS A 64 19.66 21.28 -13.25
C HIS A 64 18.31 21.96 -13.51
N SER A 65 17.37 21.30 -14.18
CA SER A 65 16.04 21.82 -14.54
C SER A 65 15.01 21.78 -13.41
N ASN A 66 15.32 21.16 -12.26
CA ASN A 66 14.33 20.99 -11.20
C ASN A 66 14.18 22.22 -10.29
N PRO A 67 12.94 22.57 -9.90
CA PRO A 67 12.69 23.60 -8.90
C PRO A 67 13.25 23.18 -7.53
N GLU A 68 13.74 24.15 -6.76
CA GLU A 68 14.24 23.92 -5.41
C GLU A 68 13.07 23.72 -4.45
N THR A 69 12.82 22.47 -4.05
CA THR A 69 11.78 22.09 -3.10
C THR A 69 12.41 21.74 -1.75
N ARG A 70 11.82 22.25 -0.67
CA ARG A 70 12.16 21.83 0.69
C ARG A 70 11.29 20.66 1.10
N LEU A 71 11.83 19.81 1.97
CA LEU A 71 11.07 18.76 2.62
C LEU A 71 10.05 19.42 3.55
N GLU A 72 8.78 19.08 3.35
CA GLU A 72 7.75 19.38 4.33
C GLU A 72 7.91 18.42 5.53
N GLY A 73 7.37 18.81 6.69
CA GLY A 73 7.44 17.98 7.88
C GLY A 73 6.77 16.62 7.67
N VAL A 74 7.30 15.58 8.30
CA VAL A 74 6.71 14.23 8.25
C VAL A 74 5.36 14.23 8.98
N GLY A 75 4.30 13.81 8.28
CA GLY A 75 2.96 13.61 8.83
C GLY A 75 2.87 12.38 9.74
N TRP A 76 3.47 12.44 10.93
CA TRP A 76 3.50 11.32 11.89
C TRP A 76 2.11 10.87 12.32
N ARG A 77 1.16 11.81 12.42
CA ARG A 77 -0.23 11.52 12.75
C ARG A 77 -0.89 10.69 11.66
N GLU A 78 -0.70 11.09 10.41
CA GLU A 78 -1.25 10.43 9.23
C GLU A 78 -0.66 9.03 9.09
N LEU A 79 0.66 8.89 9.26
CA LEU A 79 1.34 7.60 9.26
C LEU A 79 0.79 6.66 10.34
N PHE A 80 0.60 7.17 11.57
CA PHE A 80 0.06 6.38 12.68
C PHE A 80 -1.39 5.95 12.42
N LEU A 81 -2.23 6.85 11.91
CA LEU A 81 -3.63 6.54 11.58
C LEU A 81 -3.74 5.46 10.49
N VAL A 82 -2.88 5.51 9.47
CA VAL A 82 -2.84 4.49 8.40
C VAL A 82 -2.43 3.13 8.98
N LEU A 83 -1.42 3.08 9.86
CA LEU A 83 -1.02 1.84 10.53
C LEU A 83 -2.14 1.27 11.41
N VAL A 84 -2.85 2.13 12.14
CA VAL A 84 -4.03 1.73 12.94
C VAL A 84 -5.13 1.19 12.03
N ALA A 85 -5.40 1.84 10.88
CA ALA A 85 -6.41 1.38 9.94
C ALA A 85 -6.10 -0.04 9.41
N ILE A 86 -4.83 -0.29 9.05
CA ILE A 86 -4.36 -1.63 8.62
C ILE A 86 -4.50 -2.65 9.75
N GLY A 87 -4.12 -2.29 10.98
CA GLY A 87 -4.27 -3.16 12.16
C GLY A 87 -5.72 -3.52 12.45
N VAL A 88 -6.64 -2.54 12.38
CA VAL A 88 -8.08 -2.75 12.55
C VAL A 88 -8.63 -3.63 11.44
N PHE A 89 -8.20 -3.43 10.19
CA PHE A 89 -8.59 -4.28 9.07
C PHE A 89 -8.17 -5.74 9.31
N ALA A 90 -6.90 -5.97 9.65
CA ALA A 90 -6.39 -7.31 9.90
C ALA A 90 -7.11 -8.01 11.06
N ALA A 91 -7.43 -7.29 12.13
CA ALA A 91 -8.14 -7.82 13.29
C ALA A 91 -9.63 -8.08 13.01
N THR A 92 -10.28 -7.28 12.16
CA THR A 92 -11.73 -7.39 11.92
C THR A 92 -12.08 -8.28 10.74
N LEU A 93 -11.17 -8.50 9.79
CA LEU A 93 -11.42 -9.27 8.57
C LEU A 93 -11.93 -10.69 8.86
N THR A 94 -11.35 -11.38 9.84
CA THR A 94 -11.71 -12.76 10.19
C THR A 94 -13.03 -12.86 10.97
N HIS A 95 -13.41 -11.82 11.72
CA HIS A 95 -14.56 -11.85 12.63
C HIS A 95 -15.81 -11.15 12.05
N LEU A 96 -15.63 -9.96 11.49
CA LEU A 96 -16.72 -9.10 10.98
C LEU A 96 -16.90 -9.20 9.47
N GLY A 97 -15.98 -9.88 8.79
CA GLY A 97 -16.02 -10.10 7.35
C GLY A 97 -15.53 -8.91 6.53
N MET A 98 -15.43 -9.15 5.23
CA MET A 98 -14.85 -8.24 4.23
C MET A 98 -15.56 -6.88 4.21
N VAL A 99 -16.89 -6.87 4.27
CA VAL A 99 -17.67 -5.63 4.12
C VAL A 99 -17.35 -4.63 5.24
N VAL A 100 -17.37 -5.09 6.48
CA VAL A 100 -17.11 -4.25 7.65
C VAL A 100 -15.64 -3.87 7.73
N ALA A 101 -14.73 -4.83 7.46
CA ALA A 101 -13.29 -4.56 7.52
C ALA A 101 -12.85 -3.50 6.50
N ILE A 102 -13.30 -3.59 5.25
CA ILE A 102 -12.98 -2.60 4.20
C ILE A 102 -13.59 -1.24 4.54
N THR A 103 -14.82 -1.21 5.04
CA THR A 103 -15.49 0.04 5.44
C THR A 103 -14.69 0.74 6.55
N LEU A 104 -14.27 0.02 7.59
CA LEU A 104 -13.47 0.57 8.68
C LEU A 104 -12.09 1.03 8.21
N LEU A 105 -11.42 0.24 7.36
CA LEU A 105 -10.12 0.59 6.78
C LEU A 105 -10.20 1.95 6.07
N ILE A 106 -11.19 2.12 5.20
CA ILE A 106 -11.33 3.36 4.41
C ILE A 106 -11.78 4.51 5.30
N ALA A 107 -12.72 4.30 6.22
CA ALA A 107 -13.19 5.35 7.13
C ALA A 107 -12.06 5.90 8.02
N ILE A 108 -11.24 5.02 8.61
CA ILE A 108 -10.10 5.43 9.44
C ILE A 108 -9.02 6.11 8.58
N SER A 109 -8.76 5.57 7.38
CA SER A 109 -7.79 6.16 6.45
C SER A 109 -8.23 7.54 5.94
N ALA A 110 -9.53 7.76 5.75
CA ALA A 110 -10.07 9.03 5.30
C ALA A 110 -9.90 10.14 6.34
N ILE A 111 -9.91 9.80 7.64
CA ILE A 111 -9.63 10.76 8.73
C ILE A 111 -8.16 11.23 8.70
N ALA A 112 -7.25 10.43 8.14
CA ALA A 112 -5.86 10.84 7.93
C ALA A 112 -5.69 11.82 6.76
N SER A 113 -6.68 11.96 5.87
CA SER A 113 -6.64 12.92 4.78
C SER A 113 -6.86 14.35 5.29
N HIS A 114 -6.07 15.30 4.77
CA HIS A 114 -6.28 16.72 5.02
C HIS A 114 -7.50 17.27 4.27
N GLU A 115 -7.90 16.60 3.18
CA GLU A 115 -9.07 16.90 2.36
C GLU A 115 -10.09 15.78 2.55
N PHE A 116 -10.81 15.82 3.67
CA PHE A 116 -11.84 14.82 3.95
C PHE A 116 -13.14 15.21 3.23
N SER A 117 -13.53 14.43 2.22
CA SER A 117 -14.84 14.52 1.60
C SER A 117 -15.65 13.24 1.83
N TRP A 118 -16.83 13.41 2.43
CA TRP A 118 -17.75 12.29 2.68
C TRP A 118 -18.19 11.60 1.39
N LYS A 119 -18.34 12.37 0.31
CA LYS A 119 -18.74 11.84 -1.00
C LYS A 119 -17.68 10.92 -1.58
N GLU A 120 -16.41 11.35 -1.63
CA GLU A 120 -15.33 10.50 -2.15
C GLU A 120 -15.12 9.28 -1.24
N THR A 121 -15.19 9.45 0.07
CA THR A 121 -15.04 8.34 1.03
C THR A 121 -16.09 7.25 0.79
N ILE A 122 -17.37 7.63 0.67
CA ILE A 122 -18.46 6.67 0.42
C ILE A 122 -18.29 6.01 -0.95
N ILE A 123 -17.92 6.77 -1.98
CA ILE A 123 -17.64 6.22 -3.31
C ILE A 123 -16.49 5.21 -3.25
N SER A 124 -15.39 5.54 -2.58
CA SER A 124 -14.25 4.62 -2.38
C SER A 124 -14.66 3.35 -1.66
N ILE A 125 -15.50 3.44 -0.62
CA ILE A 125 -16.04 2.26 0.08
C ILE A 125 -16.82 1.38 -0.88
N VAL A 126 -17.80 1.94 -1.59
CA VAL A 126 -18.64 1.17 -2.52
C VAL A 126 -17.80 0.53 -3.63
N VAL A 127 -16.91 1.29 -4.25
CA VAL A 127 -16.05 0.82 -5.34
C VAL A 127 -15.12 -0.30 -4.86
N LEU A 128 -14.43 -0.11 -3.73
CA LEU A 128 -13.51 -1.13 -3.21
C LEU A 128 -14.24 -2.38 -2.73
N LEU A 129 -15.44 -2.25 -2.16
CA LEU A 129 -16.26 -3.41 -1.80
C LEU A 129 -16.68 -4.21 -3.04
N VAL A 130 -17.21 -3.53 -4.07
CA VAL A 130 -17.63 -4.18 -5.32
C VAL A 130 -16.44 -4.84 -6.00
N LEU A 131 -15.31 -4.13 -6.13
CA LEU A 131 -14.11 -4.68 -6.76
C LEU A 131 -13.57 -5.86 -5.96
N SER A 132 -13.55 -5.78 -4.63
CA SER A 132 -13.09 -6.88 -3.78
C SER A 132 -14.00 -8.10 -3.87
N ASP A 133 -15.32 -7.94 -3.90
CA ASP A 133 -16.27 -9.05 -4.13
C ASP A 133 -16.02 -9.70 -5.50
N LEU A 134 -15.95 -8.88 -6.56
CA LEU A 134 -15.78 -9.38 -7.92
C LEU A 134 -14.45 -10.12 -8.10
N VAL A 135 -13.35 -9.57 -7.60
CA VAL A 135 -12.02 -10.18 -7.79
C VAL A 135 -11.81 -11.34 -6.82
N PHE A 136 -12.04 -11.15 -5.52
CA PHE A 136 -11.64 -12.16 -4.52
C PHE A 136 -12.69 -13.24 -4.31
N VAL A 137 -13.98 -12.89 -4.29
CA VAL A 137 -15.06 -13.86 -4.05
C VAL A 137 -15.43 -14.58 -5.34
N ARG A 138 -15.70 -13.82 -6.42
CA ARG A 138 -16.18 -14.41 -7.68
C ARG A 138 -15.07 -14.78 -8.66
N GLY A 139 -13.99 -14.00 -8.71
CA GLY A 139 -12.90 -14.20 -9.66
C GLY A 139 -11.90 -15.26 -9.20
N LEU A 140 -11.48 -15.18 -7.94
CA LEU A 140 -10.47 -16.06 -7.34
C LEU A 140 -11.05 -17.15 -6.44
N GLU A 141 -12.37 -17.13 -6.18
CA GLU A 141 -13.08 -18.08 -5.32
C GLU A 141 -12.42 -18.28 -3.94
N LEU A 142 -11.87 -17.20 -3.38
CA LEU A 142 -11.24 -17.26 -2.07
C LEU A 142 -12.28 -17.38 -0.96
N GLN A 143 -12.06 -18.31 -0.04
CA GLN A 143 -12.92 -18.56 1.11
C GLN A 143 -12.71 -17.50 2.21
N PHE A 144 -13.15 -16.26 1.95
CA PHE A 144 -13.19 -15.20 2.95
C PHE A 144 -14.63 -14.99 3.47
N PRO A 145 -14.82 -14.69 4.77
CA PRO A 145 -16.12 -14.31 5.29
C PRO A 145 -16.52 -12.96 4.68
N VAL A 146 -17.51 -12.95 3.79
CA VAL A 146 -18.04 -11.69 3.21
C VAL A 146 -18.86 -10.95 4.25
N TRP A 147 -19.69 -11.72 4.97
CA TRP A 147 -20.57 -11.25 6.03
C TRP A 147 -19.99 -11.53 7.41
N PRO A 148 -20.39 -10.75 8.44
CA PRO A 148 -20.02 -11.02 9.82
C PRO A 148 -20.35 -12.47 10.20
N ALA A 149 -19.43 -13.14 10.89
CA ALA A 149 -19.59 -14.54 11.29
C ALA A 149 -20.87 -14.78 12.14
N PHE A 150 -21.42 -13.73 12.75
CA PHE A 150 -22.66 -13.78 13.52
C PHE A 150 -23.95 -13.86 12.67
N LEU A 151 -23.88 -13.59 11.36
CA LEU A 151 -25.04 -13.65 10.44
C LEU A 151 -25.05 -14.90 9.56
N THR A 152 -23.99 -15.70 9.58
CA THR A 152 -23.81 -16.90 8.73
C THR A 152 -23.75 -18.21 9.53
N GLN A 153 -24.09 -18.19 10.82
CA GLN A 153 -24.36 -19.39 11.62
C GLN A 153 -25.81 -19.83 11.53
#